data_AF-A0A7Z6U623-F1
#
_entry.id   AF-A0A7Z6U623-F1
#
_cell.length_a   1.000
_cell.length_b   1.000
_cell.length_c   1.000
_cell.angle_alpha   90.00
_cell.angle_beta   90.00
_cell.angle_gamma   90.00
#
_symmetry.space_group_name_H-M   'P 1'
#
loop_
_entity.id
_entity.type
_entity.pdbx_description
1 polymer ?
#
loop_
_entity_poly.entity_id
_entity_poly.type
_entity_poly.pdbx_seq_one_letter_code
_entity_poly.pdbx_strand_id
1 'polypeptide(L)'
;MNQKTGALKQTSTADGIPKRLNLAPGQARDARNNDLKDDPTPRIWAADIRLAPNGRLLFISERTTSSVSVFKVEPASGKVTFVENYPVQEKQPRNIAVSPNGRWLLVSGEKSDKVGSYAIAANGALQRVSEAPSGKGALWIEMLSQPGQ
;
A
#
# COMPACT_ATOMS: atom_id res chain seq x y z
N MET A 1 12.44 12.86 16.29
CA MET A 1 13.80 12.68 15.73
C MET A 1 14.78 13.40 16.64
N ASN A 2 15.88 12.76 17.01
CA ASN A 2 16.97 13.45 17.70
C ASN A 2 17.61 14.42 16.70
N GLN A 3 17.61 15.73 16.98
CA GLN A 3 18.10 16.74 16.04
C GLN A 3 19.63 16.73 15.84
N LYS A 4 20.39 16.13 16.76
CA LYS A 4 21.85 16.04 16.67
C LYS A 4 22.30 14.78 15.92
N THR A 5 21.63 13.66 16.16
CA THR A 5 22.05 12.35 15.63
C THR A 5 21.19 11.84 14.48
N GLY A 6 20.05 12.47 14.23
CA GLY A 6 19.04 11.98 13.29
C GLY A 6 18.30 10.72 13.76
N ALA A 7 18.61 10.20 14.97
CA ALA A 7 17.99 8.98 15.46
C ALA A 7 16.46 9.12 15.54
N LEU A 8 15.76 8.13 14.98
CA LEU A 8 14.31 8.02 15.03
C LEU A 8 13.90 7.31 16.32
N LYS A 9 12.76 7.72 16.89
CA LYS A 9 12.12 7.04 18.02
C LYS A 9 10.75 6.56 17.54
N GLN A 10 10.44 5.29 17.77
CA GLN A 10 9.10 4.78 17.52
C GLN A 10 8.09 5.51 18.42
N THR A 11 7.04 6.07 17.82
CA THR A 11 5.95 6.77 18.53
C THR A 11 4.65 5.99 18.54
N SER A 12 4.43 5.11 17.56
CA SER A 12 3.24 4.26 17.48
C SER A 12 3.50 3.00 16.63
N THR A 13 2.58 2.04 16.74
CA THR A 13 2.54 0.81 15.95
C THR A 13 1.08 0.51 15.59
N ALA A 14 0.83 0.02 14.39
CA ALA A 14 -0.48 -0.44 13.95
C ALA A 14 -0.31 -1.60 12.96
N ASP A 15 -1.14 -2.64 13.11
CA ASP A 15 -1.18 -3.77 12.18
C ASP A 15 -2.16 -3.50 11.05
N GLY A 16 -1.69 -3.60 9.81
CA GLY A 16 -2.50 -3.38 8.61
C GLY A 16 -3.22 -4.62 8.10
N ILE A 17 -2.81 -5.81 8.53
CA ILE A 17 -3.31 -7.07 8.00
C ILE A 17 -4.25 -7.69 9.04
N PRO A 18 -5.57 -7.69 8.78
CA PRO A 18 -6.52 -8.23 9.74
C PRO A 18 -6.43 -9.76 9.82
N LYS A 19 -6.61 -10.32 11.02
CA LYS A 19 -6.56 -11.77 11.30
C LYS A 19 -7.48 -12.61 10.39
N ARG A 20 -8.58 -12.02 9.89
CA ARG A 20 -9.52 -12.66 8.96
C ARG A 20 -8.87 -13.13 7.65
N LEU A 21 -7.71 -12.57 7.28
CA LEU A 21 -6.96 -12.99 6.10
C LEU A 21 -6.11 -14.25 6.32
N ASN A 22 -6.00 -14.72 7.57
CA ASN A 22 -5.29 -15.94 7.96
C ASN A 22 -3.87 -16.04 7.37
N LEU A 23 -3.14 -14.91 7.37
CA LEU A 23 -1.77 -14.86 6.88
C LEU A 23 -0.79 -15.09 8.03
N ALA A 24 0.22 -15.93 7.78
CA ALA A 24 1.35 -16.05 8.69
C ALA A 24 2.26 -14.80 8.60
N PRO A 25 3.06 -14.51 9.64
CA PRO A 25 4.05 -13.44 9.58
C PRO A 25 4.97 -13.58 8.36
N GLY A 26 5.32 -12.43 7.78
CA GLY A 26 6.33 -12.34 6.73
C GLY A 26 7.69 -12.82 7.23
N GLN A 27 8.52 -13.29 6.32
CA GLN A 27 9.89 -13.74 6.61
C GLN A 27 10.87 -12.94 5.74
N ALA A 28 12.01 -12.58 6.31
CA ALA A 28 13.12 -12.01 5.56
C ALA A 28 13.57 -13.02 4.49
N ARG A 29 13.64 -12.56 3.24
CA ARG A 29 14.08 -13.36 2.10
C ARG A 29 15.48 -12.96 1.69
N ASP A 30 16.25 -13.93 1.20
CA ASP A 30 17.49 -13.71 0.50
C ASP A 30 17.35 -14.16 -0.97
N ALA A 31 18.42 -14.00 -1.77
CA ALA A 31 18.39 -14.32 -3.19
C ALA A 31 18.08 -15.80 -3.49
N ARG A 32 18.27 -16.71 -2.53
CA ARG A 32 18.09 -18.17 -2.68
C ARG A 32 16.65 -18.62 -2.39
N ASN A 33 15.82 -17.79 -1.74
CA ASN A 33 14.45 -18.13 -1.36
C ASN A 33 13.42 -17.03 -1.69
N ASN A 34 13.71 -16.18 -2.68
CA ASN A 34 12.90 -15.01 -2.97
C ASN A 34 11.49 -15.33 -3.48
N ASP A 35 11.29 -16.51 -4.08
CA ASP A 35 10.00 -16.96 -4.60
C ASP A 35 9.19 -17.84 -3.63
N LEU A 36 9.82 -18.36 -2.55
CA LEU A 36 9.25 -19.32 -1.61
C LEU A 36 8.50 -20.47 -2.32
N LYS A 37 9.01 -20.92 -3.47
CA LYS A 37 8.26 -21.83 -4.37
C LYS A 37 7.73 -23.11 -3.72
N ASP A 38 8.40 -23.58 -2.66
CA ASP A 38 8.08 -24.83 -1.94
C ASP A 38 7.45 -24.59 -0.55
N ASP A 39 7.19 -23.34 -0.15
CA ASP A 39 6.48 -23.01 1.10
C ASP A 39 5.00 -22.71 0.79
N PRO A 40 4.06 -23.62 1.11
CA PRO A 40 2.64 -23.39 0.85
C PRO A 40 2.01 -22.38 1.83
N THR A 41 2.77 -21.90 2.83
CA THR A 41 2.25 -21.00 3.86
C THR A 41 1.91 -19.64 3.25
N PRO A 42 0.64 -19.17 3.33
CA PRO A 42 0.29 -17.84 2.88
C PRO A 42 0.83 -16.82 3.89
N ARG A 43 1.95 -16.17 3.55
CA ARG A 43 2.62 -15.18 4.41
C ARG A 43 2.25 -13.76 4.02
N ILE A 44 2.28 -12.85 4.98
CA ILE A 44 2.22 -11.41 4.72
C ILE A 44 3.37 -11.02 3.78
N TRP A 45 3.04 -10.44 2.64
CA TRP A 45 3.99 -9.96 1.65
C TRP A 45 3.67 -8.52 1.28
N ALA A 46 3.88 -7.62 2.24
CA ALA A 46 3.74 -6.18 2.03
C ALA A 46 4.76 -5.67 0.98
N ALA A 47 4.42 -4.59 0.28
CA ALA A 47 5.25 -4.04 -0.79
C ALA A 47 5.49 -2.53 -0.64
N ASP A 48 4.50 -1.72 -0.98
CA ASP A 48 4.62 -0.25 -1.03
C ASP A 48 3.79 0.43 0.06
N ILE A 49 4.24 1.63 0.47
CA ILE A 49 3.63 2.48 1.50
C ILE A 49 3.51 3.91 0.99
N ARG A 50 2.32 4.51 1.11
CA ARG A 50 2.07 5.89 0.64
C ARG A 50 1.28 6.69 1.66
N LEU A 51 1.67 7.95 1.84
CA LEU A 51 0.92 8.94 2.60
C LEU A 51 0.11 9.81 1.63
N ALA A 52 -1.15 10.08 1.97
CA ALA A 52 -1.93 11.08 1.24
C ALA A 52 -1.30 12.48 1.38
N PRO A 53 -1.44 13.37 0.38
CA PRO A 53 -0.85 14.72 0.41
C PRO A 53 -1.23 15.56 1.64
N ASN A 54 -2.43 15.35 2.20
CA ASN A 54 -2.89 16.03 3.40
C ASN A 54 -2.33 15.45 4.71
N GLY A 55 -1.54 14.38 4.64
CA GLY A 55 -0.92 13.72 5.78
C GLY A 55 -1.86 12.96 6.70
N ARG A 56 -3.14 12.76 6.33
CA ARG A 56 -4.18 12.19 7.21
C ARG A 56 -4.53 10.74 6.93
N LEU A 57 -4.18 10.23 5.76
CA LEU A 57 -4.39 8.84 5.36
C LEU A 57 -3.08 8.21 4.92
N LEU A 58 -2.86 6.96 5.29
CA LEU A 58 -1.72 6.14 4.89
C LEU A 58 -2.22 4.83 4.29
N PHE A 59 -1.54 4.36 3.25
CA PHE A 59 -1.91 3.18 2.46
C PHE A 59 -0.73 2.22 2.40
N ILE A 60 -0.99 0.92 2.53
CA ILE A 60 0.02 -0.14 2.36
C ILE A 60 -0.56 -1.20 1.42
N SER A 61 0.23 -1.65 0.44
CA SER A 61 -0.14 -2.77 -0.44
C SER A 61 0.34 -4.11 0.12
N GLU A 62 -0.46 -5.16 -0.07
CA GLU A 62 -0.16 -6.54 0.35
C GLU A 62 -0.39 -7.51 -0.82
N ARG A 63 0.66 -8.27 -1.16
CA ARG A 63 0.75 -9.05 -2.40
C ARG A 63 0.06 -10.39 -2.34
N THR A 64 0.01 -11.03 -1.17
CA THR A 64 -0.50 -12.41 -1.01
C THR A 64 -2.00 -12.47 -1.21
N THR A 65 -2.77 -11.57 -0.59
CA THR A 65 -4.23 -11.51 -0.74
C THR A 65 -4.67 -10.50 -1.80
N SER A 66 -3.74 -9.76 -2.40
CA SER A 66 -4.03 -8.66 -3.31
C SER A 66 -4.96 -7.64 -2.67
N SER A 67 -4.43 -6.91 -1.71
CA SER A 67 -5.19 -5.95 -0.92
C SER A 67 -4.41 -4.66 -0.64
N VAL A 68 -5.14 -3.61 -0.25
CA VAL A 68 -4.59 -2.35 0.24
C VAL A 68 -5.18 -2.07 1.62
N SER A 69 -4.31 -1.91 2.61
CA SER A 69 -4.68 -1.47 3.96
C SER A 69 -4.64 0.05 4.06
N VAL A 70 -5.66 0.61 4.71
CA VAL A 70 -5.81 2.05 4.93
C VAL A 70 -5.72 2.34 6.41
N PHE A 71 -5.05 3.44 6.73
CA PHE A 71 -4.87 3.93 8.08
C PHE A 71 -5.18 5.42 8.15
N LYS A 72 -5.65 5.86 9.32
CA LYS A 72 -5.66 7.28 9.69
C LYS A 72 -4.34 7.65 10.35
N VAL A 73 -3.86 8.85 10.06
CA VAL A 73 -2.70 9.44 10.71
C VAL A 73 -3.16 10.68 11.47
N GLU A 74 -2.82 10.73 12.75
CA GLU A 74 -3.06 11.90 13.60
C GLU A 74 -1.88 12.87 13.44
N PRO A 75 -2.08 14.09 12.87
CA PRO A 75 -0.96 14.92 12.42
C PRO A 75 -0.05 15.44 13.53
N ALA A 76 -0.56 15.61 14.76
CA ALA A 76 0.21 16.20 15.85
C ALA A 76 1.21 15.21 16.46
N SER A 77 0.81 13.96 16.66
CA SER A 77 1.65 12.91 17.25
C SER A 77 2.25 11.94 16.23
N GLY A 78 1.73 11.92 15.00
CA GLY A 78 2.06 10.91 14.00
C GLY A 78 1.47 9.53 14.31
N LYS A 79 0.53 9.43 15.26
CA LYS A 79 -0.11 8.15 15.60
C LYS A 79 -0.88 7.61 14.41
N VAL A 80 -0.61 6.37 14.05
CA VAL A 80 -1.29 5.65 12.97
C VAL A 80 -2.35 4.72 13.57
N THR A 81 -3.55 4.68 12.97
CA THR A 81 -4.64 3.79 13.38
C THR A 81 -5.21 3.09 12.16
N PHE A 82 -5.27 1.75 12.20
CA PHE A 82 -5.87 0.94 11.13
C PHE A 82 -7.35 1.31 10.93
N VAL A 83 -7.77 1.43 9.68
CA VAL A 83 -9.16 1.68 9.28
C VAL A 83 -9.77 0.41 8.73
N GLU A 84 -9.25 -0.07 7.60
CA GLU A 84 -9.75 -1.26 6.92
C GLU A 84 -8.71 -1.75 5.89
N ASN A 85 -8.81 -3.02 5.51
CA ASN A 85 -8.11 -3.64 4.39
C ASN A 85 -9.10 -3.95 3.27
N TYR A 86 -8.86 -3.36 2.10
CA TYR A 86 -9.71 -3.48 0.92
C TYR A 86 -9.08 -4.46 -0.08
N PRO A 87 -9.82 -5.47 -0.58
CA PRO A 87 -9.35 -6.25 -1.71
C PRO A 87 -9.24 -5.36 -2.95
N VAL A 88 -8.19 -5.57 -3.73
CA VAL A 88 -8.00 -4.93 -5.03
C VAL A 88 -8.06 -5.98 -6.14
N GLN A 89 -8.40 -5.55 -7.36
CA GLN A 89 -8.48 -6.46 -8.51
C GLN A 89 -7.10 -6.76 -9.09
N GLU A 90 -6.15 -5.85 -8.90
CA GLU A 90 -4.81 -5.94 -9.44
C GLU A 90 -4.00 -6.99 -8.67
N LYS A 91 -3.79 -8.15 -9.29
CA LYS A 91 -3.14 -9.30 -8.63
C LYS A 91 -1.69 -9.00 -8.27
N GLN A 92 -1.35 -9.32 -7.02
CA GLN A 92 -0.02 -9.12 -6.46
C GLN A 92 0.41 -7.64 -6.51
N PRO A 93 -0.36 -6.72 -5.89
CA PRO A 93 -0.15 -5.28 -5.96
C PRO A 93 1.23 -4.93 -5.39
N ARG A 94 2.12 -4.45 -6.26
CA ARG A 94 3.51 -4.15 -5.88
C ARG A 94 3.72 -2.68 -5.60
N ASN A 95 2.97 -1.82 -6.26
CA ASN A 95 3.07 -0.38 -6.10
C ASN A 95 1.69 0.25 -6.10
N ILE A 96 1.57 1.30 -5.29
CA ILE A 96 0.40 2.15 -5.23
C ILE A 96 0.85 3.60 -5.31
N ALA A 97 0.00 4.47 -5.83
CA ALA A 97 0.27 5.89 -5.88
C ALA A 97 -0.98 6.69 -5.53
N VAL A 98 -0.83 7.72 -4.70
CA VAL A 98 -1.92 8.62 -4.31
C VAL A 98 -1.82 9.89 -5.14
N SER A 99 -2.92 10.31 -5.75
CA SER A 99 -2.94 11.50 -6.60
C SER A 99 -2.61 12.76 -5.82
N PRO A 100 -2.02 13.81 -6.42
CA PRO A 100 -1.68 15.07 -5.74
C PRO A 100 -2.87 15.75 -5.04
N ASN A 101 -4.09 15.59 -5.55
CA ASN A 101 -5.30 16.12 -4.92
C ASN A 101 -5.87 15.20 -3.81
N GLY A 102 -5.24 14.04 -3.56
CA GLY A 102 -5.63 13.08 -2.52
C GLY A 102 -6.91 12.30 -2.78
N ARG A 103 -7.52 12.41 -3.97
CA ARG A 103 -8.83 11.81 -4.28
C ARG A 103 -8.75 10.42 -4.91
N TRP A 104 -7.60 10.06 -5.46
CA TRP A 104 -7.43 8.82 -6.22
C TRP A 104 -6.25 8.01 -5.71
N LEU A 105 -6.43 6.69 -5.66
CA LEU A 105 -5.39 5.70 -5.49
C LEU A 105 -5.25 4.90 -6.79
N LEU A 106 -4.05 4.89 -7.35
CA LEU A 106 -3.70 3.99 -8.46
C LEU A 106 -3.01 2.75 -7.89
N VAL A 107 -3.30 1.59 -8.47
CA VAL A 107 -2.76 0.29 -8.04
C VAL A 107 -2.21 -0.45 -9.24
N SER A 108 -0.96 -0.92 -9.17
CA SER A 108 -0.39 -1.84 -10.16
C SER A 108 -0.08 -3.18 -9.51
N GLY A 109 -0.41 -4.26 -10.22
CA GLY A 109 -0.16 -5.63 -9.82
C GLY A 109 0.90 -6.29 -10.69
N GLU A 110 1.89 -6.94 -10.08
CA GLU A 110 2.93 -7.66 -10.80
C GLU A 110 2.36 -8.79 -11.67
N LYS A 111 1.23 -9.37 -11.27
CA LYS A 111 0.49 -10.39 -12.01
C LYS A 111 -0.76 -9.83 -12.69
N SER A 112 -0.87 -8.51 -12.81
CA SER A 112 -1.92 -7.81 -13.55
C SER A 112 -1.37 -7.30 -14.88
N ASP A 113 -2.23 -7.21 -15.89
CA ASP A 113 -1.96 -6.52 -17.15
C ASP A 113 -2.61 -5.12 -17.22
N LYS A 114 -3.16 -4.67 -16.09
CA LYS A 114 -3.86 -3.39 -15.92
C LYS A 114 -3.44 -2.68 -14.63
N VAL A 115 -3.60 -1.35 -14.66
CA VAL A 115 -3.61 -0.47 -13.49
C VAL A 115 -5.05 -0.11 -13.15
N GLY A 116 -5.43 -0.28 -11.89
CA GLY A 116 -6.74 0.12 -11.37
C GLY A 116 -6.72 1.51 -10.75
N SER A 117 -7.83 2.24 -10.86
CA SER A 117 -8.06 3.52 -10.18
C SER A 117 -9.17 3.37 -9.14
N TYR A 118 -8.93 3.87 -7.93
CA TYR A 118 -9.88 3.82 -6.82
C TYR A 118 -10.13 5.24 -6.30
N ALA A 119 -11.40 5.61 -6.14
CA ALA A 119 -11.80 6.80 -5.38
C ALA A 119 -11.47 6.61 -3.90
N ILE A 120 -10.92 7.65 -3.28
CA ILE A 120 -10.65 7.71 -1.85
C ILE A 120 -11.71 8.58 -1.19
N ALA A 121 -12.55 7.98 -0.35
CA ALA A 121 -13.49 8.72 0.48
C ALA A 121 -12.78 9.40 1.67
N ALA A 122 -13.43 10.40 2.29
CA ALA A 122 -12.87 11.14 3.42
C ALA A 122 -12.51 10.26 4.64
N ASN A 123 -13.22 9.14 4.84
CA ASN A 123 -12.93 8.17 5.89
C ASN A 123 -11.83 7.15 5.50
N GLY A 124 -11.30 7.22 4.28
CA GLY A 124 -10.33 6.29 3.74
C GLY A 124 -10.92 5.11 2.97
N ALA A 125 -12.25 5.04 2.80
CA ALA A 125 -12.85 3.96 2.00
C ALA A 125 -12.40 4.03 0.53
N LEU A 126 -12.12 2.86 -0.04
CA LEU A 126 -11.67 2.71 -1.42
C LEU A 126 -12.80 2.12 -2.28
N GLN A 127 -13.09 2.79 -3.39
CA GLN A 127 -14.03 2.29 -4.38
C GLN A 127 -13.39 2.31 -5.76
N ARG A 128 -13.34 1.16 -6.43
CA ARG A 128 -12.80 1.09 -7.80
C ARG A 128 -13.70 1.88 -8.75
N VAL A 129 -13.09 2.67 -9.63
CA VAL A 129 -13.82 3.54 -10.57
C VAL A 129 -13.41 3.36 -12.03
N SER A 130 -12.18 2.92 -12.29
CA SER A 130 -11.68 2.76 -13.67
C SER A 130 -10.45 1.86 -13.70
N GLU A 131 -9.98 1.56 -14.91
CA GLU A 131 -8.76 0.83 -15.19
C GLU A 131 -8.15 1.26 -16.52
N ALA A 132 -6.85 1.02 -16.68
CA ALA A 132 -6.15 1.19 -17.95
C ALA A 132 -5.19 0.01 -18.18
N PRO A 133 -4.95 -0.41 -19.45
CA PRO A 133 -3.91 -1.37 -19.77
C PRO A 133 -2.54 -0.85 -19.33
N SER A 134 -1.72 -1.72 -18.73
CA SER A 134 -0.32 -1.43 -18.37
C SER A 134 0.68 -2.38 -19.02
N GLY A 135 0.20 -3.44 -19.65
CA GLY A 135 1.04 -4.59 -20.01
C GLY A 135 1.38 -5.44 -18.78
N LYS A 136 2.04 -6.57 -19.03
CA LYS A 136 2.36 -7.57 -18.00
C LYS A 136 3.55 -7.12 -17.16
N GLY A 137 3.50 -7.38 -15.85
CA GLY A 137 4.65 -7.16 -14.96
C GLY A 137 4.86 -5.69 -14.58
N ALA A 138 3.82 -4.86 -14.57
CA ALA A 138 3.92 -3.50 -14.07
C ALA A 138 4.26 -3.50 -12.57
N LEU A 139 5.33 -2.80 -12.18
CA LEU A 139 5.85 -2.81 -10.81
C LEU A 139 5.91 -1.45 -10.13
N TRP A 140 5.70 -0.36 -10.88
CA TRP A 140 5.88 0.99 -10.38
C TRP A 140 4.91 1.98 -11.02
N ILE A 141 4.40 2.91 -10.22
CA ILE A 141 3.60 4.05 -10.65
C ILE A 141 4.26 5.30 -10.07
N GLU A 142 4.43 6.31 -10.91
CA GLU A 142 4.79 7.65 -10.51
C GLU A 142 3.75 8.62 -11.07
N MET A 143 3.25 9.52 -10.22
CA MET A 143 2.33 10.57 -10.65
C MET A 143 3.08 11.89 -10.73
N LEU A 144 3.10 12.45 -11.93
CA LEU A 144 3.74 13.72 -12.22
C LEU A 144 2.66 14.81 -12.24
N SER A 145 2.87 15.87 -11.47
CA SER A 145 2.09 17.11 -11.59
C SER A 145 2.89 18.10 -12.44
N GLN A 146 2.28 18.64 -13.49
CA GLN A 146 2.87 19.71 -14.28
C GLN A 146 2.44 21.07 -13.71
N PRO A 147 3.36 22.03 -13.50
CA PRO A 147 2.99 23.38 -13.09
C PRO A 147 2.06 24.02 -14.13
N GLY A 148 0.92 24.56 -13.70
CA GLY A 148 0.02 25.34 -14.55
C GLY A 148 -1.19 24.61 -15.14
N GLN A 149 -1.46 23.37 -14.71
CA GLN A 149 -2.74 22.68 -14.89
C GLN A 149 -3.37 22.31 -13.55
#